data_AF-A0A941D0Z3-F1
#
_entry.id   AF-A0A941D0Z3-F1
#
_cell.length_a   1.000
_cell.length_b   1.000
_cell.length_c   1.000
_cell.angle_alpha   90.00
_cell.angle_beta   90.00
_cell.angle_gamma   90.00
#
_symmetry.space_group_name_H-M   'P 1'
#
loop_
_entity.id
_entity.type
_entity.pdbx_description
1 polymer ?
#
loop_
_entity_poly.entity_id
_entity_poly.type
_entity_poly.pdbx_seq_one_letter_code
_entity_poly.pdbx_strand_id
1 'polypeptide(L)'
;MTSKTPSPRRNLEPLCASAADLYAPAAREQIGRVLENWLAANQATPFELLHRPDLIRKLEASSRDLQHAFQKIAVPLALARGASVHEVMRGLHAVADQAIARILRDEKPGLLAEFDLGGFAGACASTEPAFGYRVAAGIAAYMAAAEDWGGKVERALDLVVAAPADGPARAFALSLLEPALQDLCGSEAGLAQLIGGDLELGCFLLGLVRLAHGRTIDAIIAVHPTLRQLVAPLPAPGARLARHIENGDFNALRLALSRRVLADLDTKRRLHPGSGMGEIAAVRGLAVALTAACGPLLPAEDVAEAILRRSERLVEPNFVNTLLHEQNGLVAGLDALMTVLESVTGDANRRRAVRFVEAAVLTPPFKADLLNSAGGAVAALLVLARTWRRLARAGAGVVGTQDLLDGIGQIAGAINLEGGVIADLAGSMTPKARKLETLQAMANGETAPPGPAARHAADAIQRLGVTGDQAAS
;
A
#
# COMPACT_ATOMS: atom_id res chain seq x y z
N MET A 1 38.44 19.09 4.89
CA MET A 1 37.66 18.97 3.64
C MET A 1 38.24 17.83 2.83
N THR A 2 37.67 16.63 2.96
CA THR A 2 38.10 15.44 2.21
C THR A 2 36.88 14.93 1.46
N SER A 3 36.85 15.20 0.15
CA SER A 3 35.80 14.76 -0.76
C SER A 3 35.83 13.24 -0.88
N LYS A 4 34.85 12.56 -0.27
CA LYS A 4 34.55 11.16 -0.60
C LYS A 4 33.97 11.15 -2.02
N THR A 5 34.76 10.67 -2.96
CA THR A 5 34.29 10.26 -4.29
C THR A 5 33.16 9.24 -4.12
N PRO A 6 31.98 9.42 -4.74
CA PRO A 6 30.92 8.43 -4.67
C PRO A 6 31.38 7.18 -5.45
N SER A 7 31.30 6.01 -4.83
CA SER A 7 31.57 4.73 -5.49
C SER A 7 30.50 4.44 -6.55
N PRO A 8 30.85 4.24 -7.83
CA PRO A 8 29.90 3.71 -8.79
C PRO A 8 30.00 2.19 -8.76
N ARG A 9 28.91 1.52 -8.38
CA ARG A 9 28.48 0.19 -8.85
C ARG A 9 27.11 -0.11 -8.26
N ARG A 10 26.08 0.48 -8.86
CA ARG A 10 24.76 -0.18 -8.91
C ARG A 10 24.95 -1.47 -9.69
N ASN A 11 24.37 -2.57 -9.21
CA ASN A 11 24.35 -3.87 -9.87
C ASN A 11 24.14 -3.70 -11.39
N LEU A 12 25.20 -3.93 -12.16
CA LEU A 12 25.13 -3.97 -13.61
C LEU A 12 24.50 -5.31 -13.97
N GLU A 13 23.20 -5.33 -14.24
CA GLU A 13 22.57 -6.51 -14.84
C GLU A 13 23.35 -6.89 -16.12
N PRO A 14 23.60 -8.19 -16.37
CA PRO A 14 24.31 -8.63 -17.56
C PRO A 14 23.55 -8.16 -18.81
N LEU A 15 24.29 -7.78 -19.87
CA LEU A 15 23.67 -7.59 -21.17
C LEU A 15 23.06 -8.91 -21.62
N CYS A 16 21.91 -8.83 -22.28
CA CYS A 16 21.52 -9.88 -23.19
C CYS A 16 22.66 -10.03 -24.23
N ALA A 17 23.30 -11.19 -24.24
CA ALA A 17 24.38 -11.52 -25.17
C ALA A 17 23.84 -12.33 -26.37
N SER A 18 22.65 -12.91 -26.22
CA SER A 18 21.97 -13.74 -27.19
C SER A 18 20.46 -13.50 -27.17
N ALA A 19 19.76 -13.94 -28.23
CA ALA A 19 18.30 -13.91 -28.29
C ALA A 19 17.63 -14.67 -27.13
N ALA A 20 18.27 -15.69 -26.55
CA ALA A 20 17.73 -16.45 -25.43
C ALA A 20 17.63 -15.61 -24.15
N ASP A 21 18.53 -14.63 -23.98
CA ASP A 21 18.56 -13.79 -22.79
C ASP A 21 17.36 -12.83 -22.73
N LEU A 22 16.70 -12.54 -23.86
CA LEU A 22 15.48 -11.72 -23.90
C LEU A 22 14.30 -12.38 -23.17
N TYR A 23 14.33 -13.69 -22.99
CA TYR A 23 13.30 -14.44 -22.27
C TYR A 23 13.51 -14.41 -20.75
N ALA A 24 14.62 -13.84 -20.24
CA ALA A 24 14.83 -13.70 -18.80
C ALA A 24 13.82 -12.70 -18.19
N PRO A 25 13.40 -12.88 -16.92
CA PRO A 25 12.42 -11.99 -16.28
C PRO A 25 12.80 -10.50 -16.33
N ALA A 26 14.05 -10.17 -15.99
CA ALA A 26 14.54 -8.79 -16.03
C ALA A 26 14.55 -8.20 -17.45
N ALA A 27 14.84 -9.02 -18.47
CA ALA A 27 14.81 -8.58 -19.86
C ALA A 27 13.37 -8.30 -20.32
N ARG A 28 12.40 -9.16 -19.96
CA ARG A 28 10.99 -8.93 -20.28
C ARG A 28 10.41 -7.71 -19.57
N GLU A 29 10.74 -7.51 -18.29
CA GLU A 29 10.39 -6.29 -17.56
C GLU A 29 10.93 -5.04 -18.27
N GLN A 30 12.18 -5.10 -18.71
CA GLN A 30 12.81 -4.01 -19.45
C GLN A 30 12.15 -3.76 -20.81
N ILE A 31 11.84 -4.82 -21.57
CA ILE A 31 11.08 -4.75 -22.83
C ILE A 31 9.73 -4.08 -22.59
N GLY A 32 8.99 -4.52 -21.57
CA GLY A 32 7.71 -3.95 -21.16
C GLY A 32 7.80 -2.45 -20.91
N ARG A 33 8.84 -2.01 -20.19
CA ARG A 33 9.07 -0.58 -19.89
C ARG A 33 9.44 0.25 -21.12
N VAL A 34 10.29 -0.25 -22.00
CA VAL A 34 10.78 0.58 -23.13
C VAL A 34 9.80 0.63 -24.29
N LEU A 35 9.02 -0.44 -24.50
CA LEU A 35 7.98 -0.57 -25.52
C LEU A 35 6.55 -0.36 -24.97
N GLU A 36 6.39 0.16 -23.75
CA GLU A 36 5.09 0.30 -23.06
C GLU A 36 3.97 0.84 -23.96
N ASN A 37 4.20 1.99 -24.62
CA ASN A 37 3.21 2.60 -25.50
C ASN A 37 2.83 1.72 -26.69
N TRP A 38 3.81 1.06 -27.29
CA TRP A 38 3.58 0.19 -28.44
C TRP A 38 2.83 -1.09 -28.03
N LEU A 39 3.24 -1.69 -26.90
CA LEU A 39 2.60 -2.85 -26.32
C LEU A 39 1.15 -2.54 -25.93
N ALA A 40 0.89 -1.39 -25.31
CA ALA A 40 -0.46 -0.94 -24.98
C ALA A 40 -1.32 -0.74 -26.24
N ALA A 41 -0.79 -0.09 -27.28
CA ALA A 41 -1.50 0.16 -28.53
C ALA A 41 -1.86 -1.13 -29.28
N ASN A 42 -1.05 -2.19 -29.12
CA ASN A 42 -1.30 -3.50 -29.73
C ASN A 42 -1.95 -4.50 -28.76
N GLN A 43 -2.33 -4.05 -27.55
CA GLN A 43 -2.81 -4.89 -26.45
C GLN A 43 -1.96 -6.16 -26.29
N ALA A 44 -0.64 -6.03 -26.26
CA ALA A 44 0.30 -7.15 -26.23
C ALA A 44 1.21 -7.10 -25.01
N THR A 45 1.67 -8.27 -24.57
CA THR A 45 2.69 -8.42 -23.52
C THR A 45 4.09 -8.64 -24.11
N PRO A 46 5.18 -8.40 -23.36
CA PRO A 46 6.52 -8.85 -23.76
C PRO A 46 6.57 -10.36 -24.04
N PHE A 47 5.90 -11.18 -23.23
CA PHE A 47 5.74 -12.61 -23.46
C PHE A 47 5.14 -12.89 -24.84
N GLU A 48 4.03 -12.26 -25.19
CA GLU A 48 3.43 -12.43 -26.52
C GLU A 48 4.36 -11.94 -27.63
N LEU A 49 4.98 -10.78 -27.48
CA LEU A 49 5.91 -10.24 -28.48
C LEU A 49 7.06 -11.21 -28.79
N LEU A 50 7.61 -11.86 -27.77
CA LEU A 50 8.73 -12.80 -27.92
C LEU A 50 8.34 -14.18 -28.48
N HIS A 51 7.04 -14.44 -28.71
CA HIS A 51 6.57 -15.73 -29.21
C HIS A 51 5.59 -15.62 -30.39
N ARG A 52 5.15 -14.43 -30.79
CA ARG A 52 4.18 -14.22 -31.87
C ARG A 52 4.81 -13.56 -33.11
N PRO A 53 4.92 -14.28 -34.24
CA PRO A 53 5.46 -13.74 -35.49
C PRO A 53 4.66 -12.54 -36.03
N ASP A 54 3.34 -12.50 -35.82
CA ASP A 54 2.50 -11.40 -36.27
C ASP A 54 2.82 -10.08 -35.54
N LEU A 55 3.15 -10.13 -34.24
CA LEU A 55 3.57 -8.96 -33.47
C LEU A 55 4.96 -8.49 -33.88
N ILE A 56 5.88 -9.41 -34.15
CA ILE A 56 7.23 -9.07 -34.63
C ILE A 56 7.17 -8.33 -35.97
N ARG A 57 6.40 -8.82 -36.94
CA ARG A 57 6.22 -8.13 -38.22
C ARG A 57 5.63 -6.73 -38.06
N LYS A 58 4.66 -6.57 -37.15
CA LYS A 58 4.09 -5.25 -36.84
C LYS A 58 5.14 -4.31 -36.22
N LEU A 59 5.98 -4.83 -35.33
CA LEU A 59 7.05 -4.05 -34.70
C LEU A 59 8.13 -3.65 -35.72
N GLU A 60 8.54 -4.56 -36.61
CA GLU A 60 9.49 -4.28 -37.69
C GLU A 60 8.96 -3.25 -38.69
N ALA A 61 7.67 -3.35 -39.04
CA ALA A 61 7.00 -2.32 -39.85
C ALA A 61 7.02 -0.94 -39.15
N SER A 62 7.05 -0.92 -37.82
CA SER A 62 7.22 0.28 -37.00
C SER A 62 8.68 0.51 -36.56
N SER A 63 9.59 0.60 -37.52
CA SER A 63 11.04 0.81 -37.29
C SER A 63 11.40 1.95 -36.31
N ARG A 64 10.54 2.96 -36.16
CA ARG A 64 10.74 4.08 -35.24
C ARG A 64 10.61 3.67 -33.76
N ASP A 65 9.66 2.80 -33.42
CA ASP A 65 9.41 2.41 -32.04
C ASP A 65 10.58 1.60 -31.46
N LEU A 66 11.09 0.66 -32.25
CA LEU A 66 12.24 -0.16 -31.88
C LEU A 66 13.51 0.70 -31.71
N GLN A 67 13.74 1.64 -32.64
CA GLN A 67 14.88 2.56 -32.55
C GLN A 67 14.81 3.44 -31.29
N HIS A 68 13.64 3.98 -30.98
CA HIS A 68 13.43 4.80 -29.79
C HIS A 68 13.61 3.98 -28.51
N ALA A 69 13.14 2.72 -28.48
CA ALA A 69 13.36 1.81 -27.37
C ALA A 69 14.85 1.56 -27.12
N PHE A 70 15.65 1.31 -28.17
CA PHE A 70 17.09 1.15 -28.02
C PHE A 70 17.78 2.41 -27.49
N GLN A 71 17.39 3.59 -27.96
CA GLN A 71 17.95 4.85 -27.48
C GLN A 71 17.71 5.08 -25.98
N LYS A 72 16.51 4.75 -25.46
CA LYS A 72 16.20 4.83 -24.02
C LYS A 72 17.16 4.00 -23.16
N ILE A 73 17.63 2.87 -23.68
CA ILE A 73 18.52 1.94 -22.95
C ILE A 73 20.00 2.29 -23.19
N ALA A 74 20.37 2.65 -24.41
CA ALA A 74 21.78 2.70 -24.80
C ALA A 74 22.60 3.72 -24.01
N VAL A 75 22.04 4.89 -23.70
CA VAL A 75 22.74 5.95 -22.93
C VAL A 75 23.06 5.52 -21.50
N PRO A 76 22.08 5.15 -20.64
CA PRO A 76 22.38 4.75 -19.26
C PRO A 76 23.30 3.52 -19.23
N LEU A 77 23.16 2.62 -20.19
CA LEU A 77 23.94 1.40 -20.27
C LEU A 77 25.40 1.64 -20.70
N ALA A 78 25.63 2.55 -21.65
CA ALA A 78 26.95 2.99 -22.07
C ALA A 78 27.70 3.66 -20.92
N LEU A 79 27.04 4.57 -20.20
CA LEU A 79 27.59 5.24 -19.02
C LEU A 79 27.98 4.25 -17.93
N ALA A 80 27.10 3.29 -17.64
CA ALA A 80 27.33 2.34 -16.56
C ALA A 80 28.49 1.36 -16.87
N ARG A 81 28.83 1.17 -18.15
CA ARG A 81 29.91 0.26 -18.59
C ARG A 81 31.17 0.95 -19.08
N GLY A 82 31.19 2.27 -19.19
CA GLY A 82 32.30 2.99 -19.82
C GLY A 82 32.48 2.63 -21.30
N ALA A 83 31.41 2.19 -21.96
CA ALA A 83 31.40 1.87 -23.39
C ALA A 83 30.84 3.04 -24.21
N SER A 84 31.06 3.04 -25.52
CA SER A 84 30.42 4.04 -26.39
C SER A 84 28.94 3.70 -26.60
N VAL A 85 28.08 4.73 -26.69
CA VAL A 85 26.64 4.55 -27.01
C VAL A 85 26.49 3.79 -28.33
N HIS A 86 27.35 4.05 -29.30
CA HIS A 86 27.33 3.38 -30.60
C HIS A 86 27.62 1.88 -30.51
N GLU A 87 28.58 1.47 -29.68
CA GLU A 87 28.88 0.06 -29.43
C GLU A 87 27.70 -0.65 -28.75
N VAL A 88 27.09 -0.03 -27.75
CA VAL A 88 25.91 -0.57 -27.08
C VAL A 88 24.73 -0.72 -28.04
N MET A 89 24.44 0.31 -28.84
CA MET A 89 23.38 0.27 -29.85
C MET A 89 23.59 -0.90 -30.82
N ARG A 90 24.81 -1.09 -31.34
CA ARG A 90 25.12 -2.22 -32.23
C ARG A 90 24.86 -3.57 -31.58
N GLY A 91 25.21 -3.74 -30.30
CA GLY A 91 24.92 -4.96 -29.55
C GLY A 91 23.41 -5.22 -29.39
N LEU A 92 22.64 -4.18 -29.03
CA LEU A 92 21.19 -4.29 -28.89
C LEU A 92 20.51 -4.67 -30.21
N HIS A 93 20.91 -4.04 -31.33
CA HIS A 93 20.44 -4.41 -32.66
C HIS A 93 20.76 -5.86 -32.99
N ALA A 94 22.02 -6.29 -32.80
CA ALA A 94 22.43 -7.66 -33.12
C ALA A 94 21.60 -8.72 -32.37
N VAL A 95 21.32 -8.50 -31.08
CA VAL A 95 20.49 -9.42 -30.28
C VAL A 95 19.03 -9.41 -30.73
N ALA A 96 18.48 -8.23 -31.02
CA ALA A 96 17.11 -8.10 -31.52
C ALA A 96 16.93 -8.76 -32.89
N ASP A 97 17.86 -8.53 -33.82
CA ASP A 97 17.83 -9.13 -35.17
C ASP A 97 17.93 -10.65 -35.09
N GLN A 98 18.76 -11.19 -34.19
CA GLN A 98 18.81 -12.63 -33.93
C GLN A 98 17.48 -13.19 -33.42
N ALA A 99 16.81 -12.48 -32.50
CA ALA A 99 15.53 -12.89 -31.94
C ALA A 99 14.40 -12.84 -32.99
N ILE A 100 14.32 -11.75 -33.76
CA ILE A 100 13.39 -11.56 -34.86
C ILE A 100 13.57 -12.68 -35.89
N ALA A 101 14.80 -12.90 -36.36
CA ALA A 101 15.10 -13.93 -37.35
C ALA A 101 14.76 -15.34 -36.87
N ARG A 102 14.88 -15.62 -35.56
CA ARG A 102 14.45 -16.89 -34.96
C ARG A 102 12.93 -17.03 -34.98
N ILE A 103 12.20 -16.04 -34.47
CA ILE A 103 10.73 -16.09 -34.38
C ILE A 103 10.10 -16.25 -35.77
N LEU A 104 10.56 -15.49 -36.76
CA LEU A 104 10.05 -15.57 -38.14
C LEU A 104 10.39 -16.90 -38.82
N ARG A 105 11.56 -17.49 -38.53
CA ARG A 105 11.93 -18.81 -39.06
C ARG A 105 11.04 -19.92 -38.50
N ASP A 106 10.62 -19.76 -37.25
CA ASP A 106 9.89 -20.77 -36.50
C ASP A 106 8.38 -20.75 -36.79
N GLU A 107 7.87 -19.82 -37.60
CA GLU A 107 6.46 -19.72 -38.03
C GLU A 107 6.03 -20.81 -39.02
N LYS A 108 6.92 -21.72 -39.42
CA LYS A 108 6.59 -22.78 -40.37
C LYS A 108 5.39 -23.61 -39.84
N PRO A 109 4.40 -23.94 -40.69
CA PRO A 109 3.25 -24.75 -40.30
C PRO A 109 3.69 -26.05 -39.61
N GLY A 110 3.10 -26.34 -38.45
CA GLY A 110 3.41 -27.52 -37.64
C GLY A 110 4.64 -27.41 -36.73
N LEU A 111 5.36 -26.28 -36.74
CA LEU A 111 6.50 -26.07 -35.84
C LEU A 111 6.10 -25.43 -34.51
N LEU A 112 5.10 -24.55 -34.49
CA LEU A 112 4.54 -23.98 -33.26
C LEU A 112 3.41 -24.88 -32.74
N ALA A 113 3.26 -24.97 -31.42
CA ALA A 113 2.20 -25.76 -30.84
C ALA A 113 0.85 -25.06 -31.07
N GLU A 114 -0.03 -25.68 -31.82
CA GLU A 114 -1.43 -25.28 -31.93
C GLU A 114 -2.26 -26.23 -31.05
N PHE A 115 -2.87 -25.69 -30.00
CA PHE A 115 -3.78 -26.45 -29.15
C PHE A 115 -4.99 -25.60 -28.77
N ASP A 116 -6.13 -26.28 -28.64
CA ASP A 116 -7.27 -25.78 -27.89
C ASP A 116 -7.10 -26.15 -26.40
N LEU A 117 -8.11 -25.85 -25.58
CA LEU A 117 -8.08 -26.20 -24.16
C LEU A 117 -7.88 -27.72 -23.94
N GLY A 118 -8.52 -28.56 -24.76
CA GLY A 118 -8.40 -30.02 -24.63
C GLY A 118 -7.01 -30.55 -24.97
N GLY A 119 -6.30 -29.88 -25.88
CA GLY A 119 -4.95 -30.26 -26.31
C GLY A 119 -3.82 -29.83 -25.37
N PHE A 120 -4.05 -28.89 -24.44
CA PHE A 120 -2.96 -28.29 -23.66
C PHE A 120 -2.23 -29.27 -22.73
N ALA A 121 -2.97 -30.14 -22.02
CA ALA A 121 -2.37 -31.17 -21.17
C ALA A 121 -1.50 -32.14 -21.97
N GLY A 122 -2.01 -32.57 -23.14
CA GLY A 122 -1.31 -33.47 -24.05
C GLY A 122 -0.04 -32.83 -24.61
N ALA A 123 -0.11 -31.53 -24.95
CA ALA A 123 1.08 -30.78 -25.29
C ALA A 123 2.08 -30.89 -24.14
N CYS A 124 1.76 -30.42 -22.93
CA CYS A 124 2.65 -30.35 -21.77
C CYS A 124 3.31 -31.68 -21.33
N ALA A 125 2.78 -32.83 -21.77
CA ALA A 125 3.33 -34.15 -21.50
C ALA A 125 4.50 -34.56 -22.42
N SER A 126 4.79 -33.78 -23.47
CA SER A 126 5.86 -34.10 -24.43
C SER A 126 7.27 -33.89 -23.86
N THR A 127 8.21 -34.72 -24.30
CA THR A 127 9.62 -34.75 -23.84
C THR A 127 10.62 -34.24 -24.89
N GLU A 128 10.15 -33.62 -25.98
CA GLU A 128 11.02 -33.20 -27.07
C GLU A 128 11.96 -32.02 -26.72
N PRO A 129 13.15 -31.93 -27.34
CA PRO A 129 13.99 -30.74 -27.29
C PRO A 129 13.25 -29.50 -27.86
N ALA A 130 13.51 -28.31 -27.30
CA ALA A 130 12.84 -27.04 -27.66
C ALA A 130 11.31 -27.01 -27.48
N PHE A 131 10.74 -28.00 -26.79
CA PHE A 131 9.32 -28.14 -26.56
C PHE A 131 8.69 -26.96 -25.78
N GLY A 132 9.39 -26.42 -24.77
CA GLY A 132 8.88 -25.30 -23.97
C GLY A 132 8.66 -24.00 -24.75
N TYR A 133 9.55 -23.68 -25.71
CA TYR A 133 9.36 -22.50 -26.56
C TYR A 133 8.13 -22.64 -27.47
N ARG A 134 7.91 -23.82 -28.04
CA ARG A 134 6.76 -24.10 -28.91
C ARG A 134 5.43 -24.01 -28.15
N VAL A 135 5.39 -24.55 -26.93
CA VAL A 135 4.20 -24.44 -26.07
C VAL A 135 3.97 -23.01 -25.64
N ALA A 136 5.02 -22.27 -25.25
CA ALA A 136 4.90 -20.86 -24.91
C ALA A 136 4.35 -20.02 -26.08
N ALA A 137 4.73 -20.34 -27.32
CA ALA A 137 4.12 -19.74 -28.51
C ALA A 137 2.64 -20.12 -28.69
N GLY A 138 2.28 -21.37 -28.43
CA GLY A 138 0.87 -21.79 -28.38
C GLY A 138 0.06 -21.06 -27.31
N ILE A 139 0.63 -20.87 -26.11
CA ILE A 139 0.01 -20.07 -25.03
C ILE A 139 -0.22 -18.62 -25.51
N ALA A 140 0.81 -18.00 -26.10
CA ALA A 140 0.72 -16.63 -26.60
C ALA A 140 -0.35 -16.48 -27.70
N ALA A 141 -0.42 -17.44 -28.64
CA ALA A 141 -1.45 -17.48 -29.68
C ALA A 141 -2.85 -17.71 -29.09
N TYR A 142 -2.98 -18.59 -28.09
CA TYR A 142 -4.25 -18.82 -27.41
C TYR A 142 -4.75 -17.57 -26.68
N MET A 143 -3.86 -16.84 -25.99
CA MET A 143 -4.19 -15.58 -25.30
C MET A 143 -4.56 -14.45 -26.26
N ALA A 144 -4.02 -14.44 -27.48
CA ALA A 144 -4.26 -13.41 -28.49
C ALA A 144 -5.74 -13.22 -28.86
N ALA A 145 -6.57 -14.24 -28.65
CA ALA A 145 -7.99 -14.22 -28.97
C ALA A 145 -8.86 -13.45 -27.96
N ALA A 146 -8.29 -12.94 -26.86
CA ALA A 146 -9.02 -12.10 -25.91
C ALA A 146 -9.18 -10.65 -26.41
N GLU A 147 -10.30 -10.03 -26.07
CA GLU A 147 -10.64 -8.65 -26.44
C GLU A 147 -9.96 -7.59 -25.54
N ASP A 148 -9.64 -7.97 -24.31
CA ASP A 148 -9.04 -7.09 -23.30
C ASP A 148 -8.04 -7.84 -22.40
N TRP A 149 -7.43 -7.11 -21.46
CA TRP A 149 -6.41 -7.65 -20.56
C TRP A 149 -6.98 -8.67 -19.57
N GLY A 150 -8.19 -8.43 -19.05
CA GLY A 150 -8.90 -9.33 -18.15
C GLY A 150 -9.22 -10.66 -18.83
N GLY A 151 -9.68 -10.61 -20.08
CA GLY A 151 -9.90 -11.78 -20.92
C GLY A 151 -8.62 -12.57 -21.19
N LYS A 152 -7.47 -11.90 -21.37
CA LYS A 152 -6.18 -12.60 -21.48
C LYS A 152 -5.81 -13.36 -20.21
N VAL A 153 -6.07 -12.76 -19.04
CA VAL A 153 -5.86 -13.43 -17.75
C VAL A 153 -6.79 -14.63 -17.61
N GLU A 154 -8.09 -14.47 -17.91
CA GLU A 154 -9.05 -15.59 -17.87
C GLU A 154 -8.63 -16.75 -18.78
N ARG A 155 -8.22 -16.44 -20.02
CA ARG A 155 -7.72 -17.45 -20.96
C ARG A 155 -6.46 -18.16 -20.47
N ALA A 156 -5.51 -17.42 -19.90
CA ALA A 156 -4.34 -18.03 -19.28
C ALA A 156 -4.74 -18.94 -18.09
N LEU A 157 -5.72 -18.53 -17.28
CA LEU A 157 -6.24 -19.34 -16.18
C LEU A 157 -7.07 -20.55 -16.65
N ASP A 158 -7.70 -20.49 -17.82
CA ASP A 158 -8.34 -21.66 -18.44
C ASP A 158 -7.30 -22.73 -18.81
N LEU A 159 -6.12 -22.31 -19.29
CA LEU A 159 -4.99 -23.22 -19.52
C LEU A 159 -4.46 -23.81 -18.21
N VAL A 160 -4.49 -23.09 -17.08
CA VAL A 160 -4.14 -23.64 -15.76
C VAL A 160 -5.09 -24.78 -15.36
N VAL A 161 -6.38 -24.62 -15.64
CA VAL A 161 -7.40 -25.64 -15.36
C VAL A 161 -7.24 -26.83 -16.32
N ALA A 162 -6.92 -26.57 -17.58
CA ALA A 162 -6.67 -27.59 -18.58
C ALA A 162 -5.30 -28.28 -18.46
N ALA A 163 -4.39 -27.77 -17.62
CA ALA A 163 -3.10 -28.37 -17.37
C ALA A 163 -3.25 -29.74 -16.67
N PRO A 164 -2.23 -30.61 -16.71
CA PRO A 164 -2.23 -31.84 -15.93
C PRO A 164 -2.52 -31.56 -14.44
N ALA A 165 -3.20 -32.50 -13.78
CA ALA A 165 -3.65 -32.32 -12.39
C ALA A 165 -2.48 -32.26 -11.39
N ASP A 166 -1.40 -32.98 -11.66
CA ASP A 166 -0.21 -33.08 -10.81
C ASP A 166 1.05 -33.50 -11.59
N GLY A 167 2.18 -33.60 -10.88
CA GLY A 167 3.44 -34.11 -11.40
C GLY A 167 4.28 -33.12 -12.24
N PRO A 168 5.39 -33.61 -12.83
CA PRO A 168 6.33 -32.78 -13.60
C PRO A 168 5.70 -32.04 -14.78
N ALA A 169 4.72 -32.65 -15.46
CA ALA A 169 4.04 -32.01 -16.59
C ALA A 169 3.17 -30.81 -16.15
N ARG A 170 2.55 -30.88 -14.96
CA ARG A 170 1.87 -29.72 -14.35
C ARG A 170 2.87 -28.63 -14.01
N ALA A 171 3.95 -28.98 -13.32
CA ALA A 171 4.98 -28.00 -12.93
C ALA A 171 5.56 -27.28 -14.16
N PHE A 172 5.79 -28.01 -15.24
CA PHE A 172 6.20 -27.47 -16.52
C PHE A 172 5.15 -26.51 -17.11
N ALA A 173 3.88 -26.91 -17.17
CA ALA A 173 2.79 -26.05 -17.66
C ALA A 173 2.71 -24.72 -16.89
N LEU A 174 2.75 -24.79 -15.55
CA LEU A 174 2.73 -23.60 -14.69
C LEU A 174 3.97 -22.72 -14.90
N SER A 175 5.15 -23.32 -15.09
CA SER A 175 6.39 -22.57 -15.36
C SER A 175 6.36 -21.78 -16.68
N LEU A 176 5.53 -22.19 -17.64
CA LEU A 176 5.34 -21.47 -18.91
C LEU A 176 4.23 -20.42 -18.81
N LEU A 177 3.18 -20.66 -18.01
CA LEU A 177 2.06 -19.73 -17.81
C LEU A 177 2.42 -18.57 -16.87
N GLU A 178 3.25 -18.82 -15.84
CA GLU A 178 3.62 -17.81 -14.85
C GLU A 178 4.31 -16.58 -15.49
N PRO A 179 5.28 -16.72 -16.40
CA PRO A 179 5.82 -15.59 -17.17
C PRO A 179 4.77 -14.74 -17.88
N ALA A 180 3.77 -15.36 -18.50
CA ALA A 180 2.72 -14.64 -19.21
C ALA A 180 1.83 -13.84 -18.23
N LEU A 181 1.47 -14.46 -17.09
CA LEU A 181 0.70 -13.81 -16.04
C LEU A 181 1.50 -12.69 -15.35
N GLN A 182 2.81 -12.85 -15.17
CA GLN A 182 3.71 -11.81 -14.67
C GLN A 182 3.71 -10.59 -15.58
N ASP A 183 3.85 -10.80 -16.89
CA ASP A 183 3.86 -9.71 -17.85
C ASP A 183 2.50 -8.98 -17.91
N LEU A 184 1.38 -9.73 -17.84
CA LEU A 184 0.03 -9.16 -17.72
C LEU A 184 -0.14 -8.31 -16.46
N CYS A 185 0.37 -8.79 -15.31
CA CYS A 185 0.38 -8.04 -14.05
C CYS A 185 1.46 -6.94 -14.00
N GLY A 186 2.40 -6.92 -14.94
CA GLY A 186 3.37 -5.85 -15.10
C GLY A 186 2.74 -4.59 -15.69
N SER A 187 1.81 -4.77 -16.63
CA SER A 187 1.08 -3.69 -17.30
C SER A 187 0.13 -2.95 -16.35
N GLU A 188 0.14 -1.61 -16.39
CA GLU A 188 -0.80 -0.77 -15.64
C GLU A 188 -2.25 -1.05 -16.07
N ALA A 189 -2.49 -1.16 -17.38
CA ALA A 189 -3.81 -1.49 -17.92
C ALA A 189 -4.28 -2.89 -17.50
N GLY A 190 -3.36 -3.86 -17.44
CA GLY A 190 -3.65 -5.20 -16.97
C GLY A 190 -4.07 -5.22 -15.50
N LEU A 191 -3.29 -4.58 -14.63
CA LEU A 191 -3.61 -4.50 -13.21
C LEU A 191 -4.90 -3.73 -12.92
N ALA A 192 -5.18 -2.65 -13.66
CA ALA A 192 -6.42 -1.90 -13.51
C ALA A 192 -7.66 -2.80 -13.70
N GLN A 193 -7.64 -3.70 -14.68
CA GLN A 193 -8.74 -4.64 -14.91
C GLN A 193 -8.81 -5.77 -13.87
N LEU A 194 -7.68 -6.11 -13.22
CA LEU A 194 -7.63 -7.15 -12.19
C LEU A 194 -8.00 -6.68 -10.79
N ILE A 195 -7.78 -5.40 -10.49
CA ILE A 195 -7.97 -4.84 -9.16
C ILE A 195 -9.24 -3.99 -9.09
N GLY A 196 -9.62 -3.37 -10.20
CA GLY A 196 -10.64 -2.33 -10.28
C GLY A 196 -10.04 -1.08 -10.93
N GLY A 197 -10.71 -0.56 -11.96
CA GLY A 197 -10.28 0.65 -12.66
C GLY A 197 -10.37 1.90 -11.79
N ASP A 198 -9.59 2.92 -12.13
CA ASP A 198 -9.64 4.29 -11.56
C ASP A 198 -9.53 4.37 -10.02
N LEU A 199 -8.63 3.58 -9.43
CA LEU A 199 -8.36 3.64 -8.00
C LEU A 199 -7.26 4.66 -7.67
N GLU A 200 -7.45 5.39 -6.58
CA GLU A 200 -6.35 6.11 -5.95
C GLU A 200 -5.26 5.14 -5.48
N LEU A 201 -4.01 5.62 -5.40
CA LEU A 201 -2.84 4.78 -5.15
C LEU A 201 -3.00 3.93 -3.87
N GLY A 202 -3.55 4.47 -2.79
CA GLY A 202 -3.77 3.72 -1.54
C GLY A 202 -4.66 2.49 -1.72
N CYS A 203 -5.81 2.67 -2.38
CA CYS A 203 -6.75 1.59 -2.68
C CYS A 203 -6.18 0.61 -3.71
N PHE A 204 -5.46 1.11 -4.71
CA PHE A 204 -4.76 0.28 -5.70
C PHE A 204 -3.72 -0.63 -5.04
N LEU A 205 -2.88 -0.10 -4.15
CA LEU A 205 -1.89 -0.90 -3.41
C LEU A 205 -2.55 -1.93 -2.50
N LEU A 206 -3.64 -1.58 -1.82
CA LEU A 206 -4.41 -2.55 -1.03
C LEU A 206 -4.99 -3.67 -1.90
N GLY A 207 -5.46 -3.32 -3.09
CA GLY A 207 -5.91 -4.27 -4.10
C GLY A 207 -4.81 -5.21 -4.58
N LEU A 208 -3.58 -4.71 -4.78
CA LEU A 208 -2.40 -5.55 -5.07
C LEU A 208 -2.08 -6.51 -3.92
N VAL A 209 -2.10 -6.03 -2.67
CA VAL A 209 -1.88 -6.89 -1.50
C VAL A 209 -2.96 -7.98 -1.44
N ARG A 210 -4.22 -7.64 -1.72
CA ARG A 210 -5.32 -8.61 -1.80
C ARG A 210 -5.15 -9.59 -2.95
N LEU A 211 -4.68 -9.15 -4.12
CA LEU A 211 -4.40 -10.04 -5.26
C LEU A 211 -3.30 -11.06 -4.91
N ALA A 212 -2.26 -10.64 -4.17
CA ALA A 212 -1.16 -11.51 -3.78
C ALA A 212 -1.42 -12.37 -2.53
N HIS A 213 -2.35 -11.94 -1.65
CA HIS A 213 -2.58 -12.53 -0.31
C HIS A 213 -4.08 -12.59 0.05
N GLY A 214 -4.95 -12.95 -0.90
CA GLY A 214 -6.40 -12.77 -0.79
C GLY A 214 -7.05 -13.40 0.44
N ARG A 215 -6.80 -14.68 0.74
CA ARG A 215 -7.30 -15.40 1.93
C ARG A 215 -7.01 -14.65 3.22
N THR A 216 -5.77 -14.17 3.36
CA THR A 216 -5.33 -13.41 4.53
C THR A 216 -6.06 -12.07 4.60
N ILE A 217 -6.14 -11.34 3.49
CA ILE A 217 -6.77 -10.01 3.46
C ILE A 217 -8.28 -10.09 3.64
N ASP A 218 -8.95 -11.09 3.04
CA ASP A 218 -10.39 -11.33 3.20
C ASP A 218 -10.74 -11.62 4.66
N ALA A 219 -9.91 -12.40 5.36
CA ALA A 219 -10.08 -12.65 6.80
C ALA A 219 -9.97 -11.36 7.63
N ILE A 220 -9.05 -10.46 7.29
CA ILE A 220 -8.91 -9.16 7.98
C ILE A 220 -10.08 -8.24 7.66
N ILE A 221 -10.51 -8.18 6.39
CA ILE A 221 -11.67 -7.40 5.95
C ILE A 221 -12.93 -7.81 6.73
N ALA A 222 -13.07 -9.09 7.10
CA ALA A 222 -14.18 -9.59 7.90
C ALA A 222 -14.21 -9.00 9.33
N VAL A 223 -13.06 -8.63 9.90
CA VAL A 223 -12.95 -8.14 11.29
C VAL A 223 -12.58 -6.66 11.43
N HIS A 224 -12.07 -6.02 10.37
CA HIS A 224 -11.56 -4.63 10.41
C HIS A 224 -12.42 -3.67 9.56
N PRO A 225 -13.38 -2.93 10.17
CA PRO A 225 -14.35 -2.10 9.43
C PRO A 225 -13.70 -1.06 8.51
N THR A 226 -12.62 -0.40 8.96
CA THR A 226 -11.91 0.59 8.13
C THR A 226 -11.28 -0.04 6.89
N LEU A 227 -10.79 -1.28 7.00
CA LEU A 227 -10.17 -1.94 5.85
C LEU A 227 -11.24 -2.33 4.82
N ARG A 228 -12.42 -2.75 5.29
CA ARG A 228 -13.59 -3.03 4.45
C ARG A 228 -14.04 -1.83 3.62
N GLN A 229 -13.86 -0.61 4.14
CA GLN A 229 -14.20 0.62 3.41
C GLN A 229 -13.17 0.97 2.33
N LEU A 230 -11.90 0.58 2.53
CA LEU A 230 -10.80 0.92 1.63
C LEU A 230 -10.56 -0.13 0.53
N VAL A 231 -10.90 -1.40 0.79
CA VAL A 231 -10.58 -2.51 -0.11
C VAL A 231 -11.82 -2.96 -0.87
N ALA A 232 -11.87 -2.60 -2.15
CA ALA A 232 -12.92 -3.07 -3.05
C ALA A 232 -12.80 -4.59 -3.33
N PRO A 233 -13.92 -5.29 -3.60
CA PRO A 233 -13.92 -6.62 -4.22
C PRO A 233 -13.07 -6.66 -5.47
N LEU A 234 -12.23 -7.71 -5.61
CA LEU A 234 -11.51 -7.93 -6.85
C LEU A 234 -12.53 -8.29 -7.96
N PRO A 235 -12.40 -7.71 -9.16
CA PRO A 235 -13.06 -8.21 -10.38
C PRO A 235 -12.85 -9.72 -10.56
N ALA A 236 -13.75 -10.38 -11.30
CA ALA A 236 -13.73 -11.83 -11.47
C ALA A 236 -12.37 -12.40 -11.93
N PRO A 237 -11.67 -11.81 -12.93
CA PRO A 237 -10.34 -12.28 -13.33
C PRO A 237 -9.30 -12.17 -12.21
N GLY A 238 -9.32 -11.07 -11.46
CA GLY A 238 -8.43 -10.87 -10.31
C GLY A 238 -8.70 -11.83 -9.17
N ALA A 239 -9.98 -12.07 -8.85
CA ALA A 239 -10.39 -13.03 -7.82
C ALA A 239 -10.04 -14.48 -8.20
N ARG A 240 -10.11 -14.83 -9.50
CA ARG A 240 -9.67 -16.14 -9.98
C ARG A 240 -8.15 -16.28 -9.91
N LEU A 241 -7.40 -15.26 -10.32
CA LEU A 241 -5.93 -15.26 -10.22
C LEU A 241 -5.46 -15.34 -8.76
N ALA A 242 -6.07 -14.58 -7.84
CA ALA A 242 -5.74 -14.60 -6.42
C ALA A 242 -5.85 -16.02 -5.82
N ARG A 243 -6.91 -16.77 -6.17
CA ARG A 243 -7.08 -18.16 -5.72
C ARG A 243 -5.93 -19.07 -6.16
N HIS A 244 -5.46 -18.94 -7.40
CA HIS A 244 -4.31 -19.71 -7.89
C HIS A 244 -2.99 -19.32 -7.22
N ILE A 245 -2.77 -18.02 -7.01
CA ILE A 245 -1.61 -17.51 -6.27
C ILE A 245 -1.57 -18.11 -4.85
N GLU A 246 -2.71 -18.15 -4.16
CA GLU A 246 -2.79 -18.70 -2.81
C GLU A 246 -2.65 -20.22 -2.74
N ASN A 247 -3.03 -20.93 -3.80
CA ASN A 247 -2.81 -22.37 -3.92
C ASN A 247 -1.33 -22.72 -4.15
N GLY A 248 -0.48 -21.72 -4.33
CA GLY A 248 0.95 -21.89 -4.56
C GLY A 248 1.31 -22.17 -6.02
N ASP A 249 0.37 -22.03 -6.96
CA ASP A 249 0.63 -22.25 -8.39
C ASP A 249 1.64 -21.22 -8.94
N PHE A 250 1.69 -20.00 -8.39
CA PHE A 250 2.46 -18.86 -8.93
C PHE A 250 3.26 -18.06 -7.88
N ASN A 251 4.28 -18.69 -7.28
CA ASN A 251 5.07 -18.07 -6.21
C ASN A 251 5.95 -16.91 -6.68
N ALA A 252 6.48 -16.96 -7.90
CA ALA A 252 7.29 -15.87 -8.44
C ALA A 252 6.43 -14.65 -8.77
N LEU A 253 5.22 -14.85 -9.29
CA LEU A 253 4.22 -13.78 -9.46
C LEU A 253 3.84 -13.16 -8.11
N ARG A 254 3.56 -13.97 -7.09
CA ARG A 254 3.24 -13.48 -5.74
C ARG A 254 4.36 -12.60 -5.17
N LEU A 255 5.61 -13.03 -5.36
CA LEU A 255 6.79 -12.27 -4.94
C LEU A 255 6.93 -10.95 -5.72
N ALA A 256 6.72 -10.98 -7.03
CA ALA A 256 6.79 -9.80 -7.89
C ALA A 256 5.73 -8.75 -7.48
N LEU A 257 4.48 -9.17 -7.25
CA LEU A 257 3.41 -8.30 -6.76
C LEU A 257 3.76 -7.70 -5.39
N SER A 258 4.28 -8.52 -4.46
CA SER A 258 4.65 -8.06 -3.12
C SER A 258 5.78 -7.02 -3.16
N ARG A 259 6.81 -7.25 -4.00
CA ARG A 259 7.90 -6.29 -4.21
C ARG A 259 7.41 -4.99 -4.84
N ARG A 260 6.50 -5.08 -5.81
CA ARG A 260 5.88 -3.90 -6.43
C ARG A 260 5.15 -3.05 -5.40
N VAL A 261 4.38 -3.65 -4.50
CA VAL A 261 3.70 -2.91 -3.42
C VAL A 261 4.69 -2.14 -2.56
N LEU A 262 5.79 -2.77 -2.14
CA LEU A 262 6.81 -2.10 -1.33
C LEU A 262 7.51 -0.96 -2.10
N ALA A 263 7.82 -1.16 -3.38
CA ALA A 263 8.43 -0.15 -4.22
C ALA A 263 7.51 1.08 -4.40
N ASP A 264 6.23 0.84 -4.70
CA ASP A 264 5.24 1.91 -4.91
C ASP A 264 4.90 2.64 -3.61
N LEU A 265 4.91 1.93 -2.47
CA LEU A 265 4.73 2.53 -1.14
C LEU A 265 5.82 3.56 -0.82
N ASP A 266 7.06 3.29 -1.25
CA ASP A 266 8.23 4.15 -1.06
C ASP A 266 8.21 5.40 -1.97
N THR A 267 7.47 5.37 -3.08
CA THR A 267 7.37 6.52 -4.01
C THR A 267 6.77 7.76 -3.36
N LYS A 268 7.15 8.96 -3.81
CA LYS A 268 6.66 10.26 -3.29
C LYS A 268 5.19 10.56 -3.58
N ARG A 269 4.49 9.70 -4.32
CA ARG A 269 3.08 9.91 -4.67
C ARG A 269 2.20 9.83 -3.42
N ARG A 270 1.18 10.70 -3.37
CA ARG A 270 0.11 10.66 -2.36
C ARG A 270 -0.71 9.37 -2.54
N LEU A 271 -1.04 8.70 -1.44
CA LEU A 271 -1.95 7.56 -1.46
C LEU A 271 -3.38 8.01 -1.73
N HIS A 272 -3.76 9.19 -1.23
CA HIS A 272 -5.07 9.80 -1.39
C HIS A 272 -4.88 11.32 -1.60
N PRO A 273 -4.75 11.77 -2.85
CA PRO A 273 -4.46 13.18 -3.16
C PRO A 273 -5.55 14.16 -2.70
N GLY A 274 -6.82 13.72 -2.68
CA GLY A 274 -7.97 14.57 -2.35
C GLY A 274 -8.37 14.65 -0.87
N SER A 275 -7.71 13.92 0.03
CA SER A 275 -8.06 13.93 1.46
C SER A 275 -6.86 13.60 2.34
N GLY A 276 -6.51 14.50 3.28
CA GLY A 276 -5.51 14.21 4.31
C GLY A 276 -5.93 13.06 5.23
N MET A 277 -7.21 13.02 5.62
CA MET A 277 -7.76 11.91 6.42
C MET A 277 -7.79 10.60 5.64
N GLY A 278 -8.11 10.65 4.35
CA GLY A 278 -8.03 9.51 3.45
C GLY A 278 -6.60 8.96 3.32
N GLU A 279 -5.59 9.84 3.27
CA GLU A 279 -4.17 9.44 3.25
C GLU A 279 -3.79 8.69 4.53
N ILE A 280 -4.21 9.19 5.70
CA ILE A 280 -3.97 8.53 7.00
C ILE A 280 -4.65 7.15 7.03
N ALA A 281 -5.91 7.06 6.59
CA ALA A 281 -6.64 5.81 6.52
C ALA A 281 -5.94 4.79 5.59
N ALA A 282 -5.46 5.23 4.43
CA ALA A 282 -4.72 4.39 3.50
C ALA A 282 -3.39 3.87 4.09
N VAL A 283 -2.61 4.73 4.76
CA VAL A 283 -1.37 4.30 5.44
C VAL A 283 -1.66 3.26 6.52
N ARG A 284 -2.68 3.47 7.36
CA ARG A 284 -3.08 2.48 8.38
C ARG A 284 -3.56 1.18 7.77
N GLY A 285 -4.40 1.27 6.73
CA GLY A 285 -4.92 0.11 6.02
C GLY A 285 -3.81 -0.74 5.44
N LEU A 286 -2.83 -0.11 4.77
CA LEU A 286 -1.65 -0.78 4.23
C LEU A 286 -0.78 -1.36 5.33
N ALA A 287 -0.58 -0.65 6.45
CA ALA A 287 0.19 -1.18 7.57
C ALA A 287 -0.43 -2.46 8.14
N VAL A 288 -1.76 -2.47 8.36
CA VAL A 288 -2.49 -3.67 8.82
C VAL A 288 -2.41 -4.80 7.79
N ALA A 289 -2.70 -4.50 6.52
CA ALA A 289 -2.72 -5.50 5.45
C ALA A 289 -1.35 -6.13 5.22
N LEU A 290 -0.29 -5.33 5.14
CA LEU A 290 1.08 -5.81 4.92
C LEU A 290 1.61 -6.57 6.13
N THR A 291 1.33 -6.12 7.36
CA THR A 291 1.75 -6.81 8.58
C THR A 291 1.14 -8.21 8.66
N ALA A 292 -0.13 -8.35 8.29
CA ALA A 292 -0.78 -9.64 8.27
C ALA A 292 -0.35 -10.53 7.10
N ALA A 293 0.07 -9.93 5.98
CA ALA A 293 0.60 -10.63 4.81
C ALA A 293 2.08 -11.04 4.96
N CYS A 294 2.75 -10.69 6.06
CA CYS A 294 4.13 -11.07 6.33
C CYS A 294 4.32 -12.60 6.23
N GLY A 295 5.45 -13.00 5.64
CA GLY A 295 5.79 -14.40 5.45
C GLY A 295 7.09 -14.57 4.66
N PRO A 296 7.39 -15.78 4.15
CA PRO A 296 8.64 -16.05 3.45
C PRO A 296 8.90 -15.15 2.22
N LEU A 297 7.84 -14.72 1.54
CA LEU A 297 7.93 -13.86 0.35
C LEU A 297 7.85 -12.36 0.65
N LEU A 298 7.47 -11.99 1.88
CA LEU A 298 7.32 -10.62 2.34
C LEU A 298 7.82 -10.53 3.78
N PRO A 299 9.15 -10.35 3.99
CA PRO A 299 9.75 -10.33 5.31
C PRO A 299 9.21 -9.20 6.18
N ALA A 300 9.05 -9.47 7.48
CA ALA A 300 8.52 -8.50 8.43
C ALA A 300 9.41 -7.25 8.58
N GLU A 301 10.73 -7.40 8.42
CA GLU A 301 11.69 -6.29 8.48
C GLU A 301 11.48 -5.31 7.32
N ASP A 302 11.36 -5.81 6.08
CA ASP A 302 11.12 -5.00 4.90
C ASP A 302 9.78 -4.23 5.00
N VAL A 303 8.74 -4.91 5.52
CA VAL A 303 7.42 -4.29 5.76
C VAL A 303 7.51 -3.20 6.82
N ALA A 304 8.16 -3.48 7.95
CA ALA A 304 8.32 -2.51 9.03
C ALA A 304 9.09 -1.27 8.56
N GLU A 305 10.15 -1.46 7.78
CA GLU A 305 10.96 -0.38 7.22
C GLU A 305 10.17 0.47 6.21
N ALA A 306 9.40 -0.17 5.33
CA ALA A 306 8.56 0.53 4.36
C ALA A 306 7.42 1.33 5.03
N ILE A 307 6.77 0.76 6.06
CA ILE A 307 5.75 1.46 6.86
C ILE A 307 6.37 2.64 7.61
N LEU A 308 7.55 2.45 8.21
CA LEU A 308 8.27 3.52 8.91
C LEU A 308 8.54 4.70 7.97
N ARG A 309 9.14 4.44 6.80
CA ARG A 309 9.39 5.47 5.77
C ARG A 309 8.11 6.13 5.29
N ARG A 310 7.03 5.35 5.06
CA ARG A 310 5.75 5.93 4.62
C ARG A 310 5.14 6.83 5.68
N SER A 311 5.17 6.40 6.94
CA SER A 311 4.57 7.13 8.06
C SER A 311 5.26 8.46 8.37
N GLU A 312 6.53 8.64 7.98
CA GLU A 312 7.24 9.92 8.10
C GLU A 312 6.52 11.05 7.37
N ARG A 313 5.82 10.75 6.27
CA ARG A 313 5.09 11.77 5.49
C ARG A 313 3.90 12.36 6.22
N LEU A 314 3.30 11.59 7.12
CA LEU A 314 2.18 12.08 7.93
C LEU A 314 2.63 13.14 8.95
N VAL A 315 3.93 13.27 9.19
CA VAL A 315 4.53 14.26 10.10
C VAL A 315 5.39 15.29 9.37
N GLU A 316 5.24 15.39 8.04
CA GLU A 316 5.81 16.49 7.28
C GLU A 316 4.99 17.76 7.50
N PRO A 317 5.62 18.93 7.75
CA PRO A 317 4.90 20.18 8.01
C PRO A 317 3.89 20.55 6.91
N ASN A 318 4.23 20.31 5.64
CA ASN A 318 3.34 20.61 4.52
C ASN A 318 2.07 19.75 4.53
N PHE A 319 2.20 18.46 4.84
CA PHE A 319 1.07 17.57 4.99
C PHE A 319 0.19 17.99 6.16
N VAL A 320 0.79 18.25 7.33
CA VAL A 320 0.06 18.65 8.55
C VAL A 320 -0.68 19.97 8.34
N ASN A 321 -0.05 20.97 7.71
CA ASN A 321 -0.71 22.24 7.43
C ASN A 321 -1.91 22.04 6.50
N THR A 322 -1.76 21.24 5.44
CA THR A 322 -2.87 20.92 4.52
C THR A 322 -4.01 20.22 5.27
N LEU A 323 -3.67 19.21 6.08
CA LEU A 323 -4.63 18.46 6.90
C LEU A 323 -5.43 19.39 7.84
N LEU A 324 -4.76 20.32 8.50
CA LEU A 324 -5.39 21.27 9.42
C LEU A 324 -6.27 22.28 8.69
N HIS A 325 -5.86 22.72 7.49
CA HIS A 325 -6.69 23.59 6.65
C HIS A 325 -7.97 22.92 6.15
N GLU A 326 -7.97 21.59 5.99
CA GLU A 326 -9.18 20.81 5.65
C GLU A 326 -10.16 20.69 6.83
N GLN A 327 -9.74 20.99 8.07
CA GLN A 327 -10.59 20.85 9.26
C GLN A 327 -11.37 22.13 9.58
N ASN A 328 -12.61 21.96 10.02
CA ASN A 328 -13.48 23.05 10.47
C ASN A 328 -13.24 23.38 11.96
N GLY A 329 -12.14 24.07 12.25
CA GLY A 329 -11.81 24.57 13.60
C GLY A 329 -10.67 23.82 14.31
N LEU A 330 -10.26 24.33 15.46
CA LEU A 330 -9.07 23.83 16.17
C LEU A 330 -9.34 22.49 16.85
N VAL A 331 -10.56 22.26 17.36
CA VAL A 331 -10.96 20.97 17.95
C VAL A 331 -10.95 19.85 16.90
N ALA A 332 -11.48 20.11 15.69
CA ALA A 332 -11.43 19.15 14.59
C ALA A 332 -9.98 18.91 14.12
N GLY A 333 -9.18 19.98 14.04
CA GLY A 333 -7.74 19.91 13.79
C GLY A 333 -6.99 19.03 14.80
N LEU A 334 -7.29 19.17 16.09
CA LEU A 334 -6.73 18.33 17.15
C LEU A 334 -7.11 16.86 16.97
N ASP A 335 -8.37 16.56 16.64
CA ASP A 335 -8.82 15.19 16.44
C ASP A 335 -8.10 14.52 15.25
N ALA A 336 -7.83 15.29 14.20
CA ALA A 336 -7.02 14.87 13.05
C ALA A 336 -5.56 14.62 13.45
N LEU A 337 -4.93 15.52 14.22
CA LEU A 337 -3.56 15.34 14.73
C LEU A 337 -3.43 14.13 15.67
N MET A 338 -4.43 13.88 16.51
CA MET A 338 -4.48 12.67 17.33
C MET A 338 -4.52 11.40 16.47
N THR A 339 -5.27 11.45 15.36
CA THR A 339 -5.31 10.35 14.39
C THR A 339 -3.95 10.17 13.69
N VAL A 340 -3.23 11.26 13.39
CA VAL A 340 -1.84 11.18 12.91
C VAL A 340 -0.95 10.48 13.94
N LEU A 341 -0.98 10.91 15.20
CA LEU A 341 -0.17 10.31 16.28
C LEU A 341 -0.43 8.81 16.44
N GLU A 342 -1.68 8.38 16.31
CA GLU A 342 -2.07 6.96 16.36
C GLU A 342 -1.64 6.15 15.15
N SER A 343 -1.29 6.81 14.04
CA SER A 343 -0.99 6.18 12.75
C SER A 343 0.49 6.12 12.41
N VAL A 344 1.32 6.89 13.12
CA VAL A 344 2.75 6.99 12.84
C VAL A 344 3.55 5.91 13.54
N THR A 345 4.53 5.35 12.84
CA THR A 345 5.44 4.33 13.38
C THR A 345 6.82 4.95 13.62
N GLY A 346 7.50 4.49 14.68
CA GLY A 346 8.87 4.91 15.01
C GLY A 346 8.96 6.14 15.91
N ASP A 347 9.96 6.14 16.79
CA ASP A 347 10.08 7.13 17.88
C ASP A 347 10.27 8.56 17.37
N ALA A 348 11.02 8.75 16.29
CA ALA A 348 11.23 10.08 15.71
C ALA A 348 9.93 10.66 15.12
N ASN A 349 9.11 9.83 14.47
CA ASN A 349 7.82 10.24 13.91
C ASN A 349 6.82 10.53 15.03
N ARG A 350 6.75 9.67 16.06
CA ARG A 350 5.91 9.90 17.25
C ARG A 350 6.26 11.20 17.97
N ARG A 351 7.56 11.49 18.19
CA ARG A 351 7.98 12.78 18.77
C ARG A 351 7.57 13.98 17.92
N ARG A 352 7.65 13.88 16.58
CA ARG A 352 7.17 14.94 15.67
C ARG A 352 5.66 15.13 15.79
N ALA A 353 4.88 14.05 15.78
CA ALA A 353 3.42 14.10 15.94
C ALA A 353 3.01 14.72 17.29
N VAL A 354 3.65 14.33 18.40
CA VAL A 354 3.41 14.93 19.73
C VAL A 354 3.63 16.45 19.71
N ARG A 355 4.70 16.93 19.07
CA ARG A 355 4.96 18.37 18.94
C ARG A 355 3.87 19.12 18.16
N PHE A 356 3.29 18.51 17.13
CA PHE A 356 2.15 19.13 16.43
C PHE A 356 0.91 19.18 17.31
N VAL A 357 0.63 18.14 18.09
CA VAL A 357 -0.49 18.14 19.06
C VAL A 357 -0.27 19.22 20.12
N GLU A 358 0.93 19.31 20.67
CA GLU A 358 1.31 20.34 21.64
C GLU A 358 1.11 21.75 21.08
N ALA A 359 1.62 22.00 19.87
CA ALA A 359 1.48 23.28 19.19
C ALA A 359 0.04 23.64 18.80
N ALA A 360 -0.89 22.68 18.79
CA ALA A 360 -2.31 22.95 18.57
C ALA A 360 -3.05 23.23 19.89
N VAL A 361 -2.82 22.39 20.91
CA VAL A 361 -3.54 22.42 22.20
C VAL A 361 -3.11 23.59 23.07
N LEU A 362 -1.82 23.92 23.12
CA LEU A 362 -1.30 24.94 24.03
C LEU A 362 -1.41 26.36 23.45
N THR A 363 -2.24 26.55 22.43
CA THR A 363 -2.48 27.86 21.84
C THR A 363 -3.54 28.64 22.61
N PRO A 364 -3.39 29.97 22.78
CA PRO A 364 -4.40 30.80 23.44
C PRO A 364 -5.84 30.65 22.88
N PRO A 365 -6.09 30.59 21.55
CA PRO A 365 -7.45 30.48 21.02
C PRO A 365 -8.09 29.10 21.24
N PHE A 366 -7.31 28.04 21.50
CA PHE A 366 -7.83 26.67 21.58
C PHE A 366 -8.92 26.51 22.63
N LYS A 367 -8.74 27.08 23.83
CA LYS A 367 -9.74 26.99 24.90
C LYS A 367 -11.07 27.64 24.52
N ALA A 368 -11.02 28.81 23.87
CA ALA A 368 -12.21 29.51 23.43
C ALA A 368 -12.94 28.75 22.32
N ASP A 369 -12.21 28.24 21.33
CA ASP A 369 -12.75 27.38 20.27
C ASP A 369 -13.40 26.12 20.87
N LEU A 370 -12.71 25.47 21.81
CA LEU A 370 -13.21 24.28 22.49
C LEU A 370 -14.54 24.50 23.21
N LEU A 371 -14.67 25.60 23.96
CA LEU A 371 -15.92 25.94 24.65
C LEU A 371 -17.06 26.18 23.67
N ASN A 372 -16.78 26.87 22.56
CA ASN A 372 -17.75 27.17 21.51
C ASN A 372 -18.18 25.92 20.75
N SER A 373 -17.23 25.10 20.29
CA SER A 373 -17.50 23.88 19.52
C SER A 373 -18.16 22.78 20.35
N ALA A 374 -17.81 22.65 21.63
CA ALA A 374 -18.38 21.63 22.51
C ALA A 374 -19.75 22.01 23.06
N GLY A 375 -20.13 23.29 23.04
CA GLY A 375 -21.41 23.77 23.58
C GLY A 375 -21.42 23.92 25.10
N GLY A 376 -20.26 24.14 25.73
CA GLY A 376 -20.15 24.44 27.16
C GLY A 376 -19.02 23.70 27.90
N ALA A 377 -18.80 24.07 29.16
CA ALA A 377 -17.67 23.61 29.97
C ALA A 377 -17.67 22.10 30.24
N VAL A 378 -18.83 21.50 30.53
CA VAL A 378 -18.95 20.04 30.77
C VAL A 378 -18.56 19.24 29.52
N ALA A 379 -19.05 19.65 28.36
CA ALA A 379 -18.74 18.99 27.09
C ALA A 379 -17.26 19.18 26.71
N ALA A 380 -16.69 20.37 26.97
CA ALA A 380 -15.27 20.63 26.77
C ALA A 380 -14.37 19.72 27.65
N LEU A 381 -14.74 19.49 28.91
CA LEU A 381 -14.02 18.56 29.79
C LEU A 381 -14.05 17.12 29.27
N LEU A 382 -15.18 16.67 28.71
CA LEU A 382 -15.30 15.35 28.08
C LEU A 382 -14.40 15.20 26.86
N VAL A 383 -14.31 16.24 26.03
CA VAL A 383 -13.39 16.26 24.87
C VAL A 383 -11.94 16.17 25.35
N LEU A 384 -11.54 16.98 26.35
CA LEU A 384 -10.18 16.93 26.90
C LEU A 384 -9.85 15.60 27.57
N ALA A 385 -10.79 14.99 28.28
CA ALA A 385 -10.62 13.66 28.88
C ALA A 385 -10.41 12.58 27.81
N ARG A 386 -11.11 12.69 26.67
CA ARG A 386 -10.91 11.79 25.53
C ARG A 386 -9.54 12.00 24.88
N THR A 387 -9.17 13.24 24.59
CA THR A 387 -7.86 13.59 24.01
C THR A 387 -6.73 13.13 24.92
N TRP A 388 -6.83 13.38 26.22
CA TRP A 388 -5.84 12.95 27.21
C TRP A 388 -5.63 11.44 27.17
N ARG A 389 -6.71 10.63 27.15
CA ARG A 389 -6.61 9.16 27.07
C ARG A 389 -5.98 8.68 25.77
N ARG A 390 -6.37 9.28 24.64
CA ARG A 390 -5.76 8.98 23.33
C ARG A 390 -4.27 9.29 23.33
N LEU A 391 -3.87 10.45 23.86
CA LEU A 391 -2.48 10.88 23.96
C LEU A 391 -1.68 10.00 24.92
N ALA A 392 -2.21 9.67 26.09
CA ALA A 392 -1.54 8.80 27.05
C ALA A 392 -1.25 7.42 26.47
N ARG A 393 -2.17 6.88 25.66
CA ARG A 393 -1.99 5.60 24.97
C ARG A 393 -1.01 5.70 23.80
N ALA A 394 -1.20 6.64 22.89
CA ALA A 394 -0.43 6.73 21.65
C ALA A 394 0.98 7.34 21.85
N GLY A 395 1.12 8.23 22.84
CA GLY A 395 2.37 8.88 23.21
C GLY A 395 3.16 8.16 24.31
N ALA A 396 2.75 6.96 24.74
CA ALA A 396 3.45 6.21 25.77
C ALA A 396 4.94 6.00 25.42
N GLY A 397 5.83 6.41 26.34
CA GLY A 397 7.29 6.33 26.15
C GLY A 397 7.88 7.38 25.20
N VAL A 398 7.09 8.35 24.73
CA VAL A 398 7.53 9.42 23.84
C VAL A 398 7.90 10.65 24.66
N VAL A 399 9.09 11.20 24.40
CA VAL A 399 9.59 12.43 25.05
C VAL A 399 8.63 13.59 24.78
N GLY A 400 8.29 14.35 25.83
CA GLY A 400 7.37 15.50 25.79
C GLY A 400 5.89 15.14 25.97
N THR A 401 5.52 13.85 25.95
CA THR A 401 4.11 13.47 26.16
C THR A 401 3.61 13.79 27.55
N GLN A 402 4.43 13.62 28.60
CA GLN A 402 4.01 13.90 29.97
C GLN A 402 3.71 15.39 30.18
N ASP A 403 4.58 16.27 29.69
CA ASP A 403 4.39 17.73 29.79
C ASP A 403 3.10 18.17 29.08
N LEU A 404 2.80 17.57 27.93
CA LEU A 404 1.55 17.82 27.21
C LEU A 404 0.31 17.28 27.94
N LEU A 405 0.38 16.10 28.55
CA LEU A 405 -0.70 15.55 29.37
C LEU A 405 -1.01 16.48 30.56
N ASP A 406 0.04 17.00 31.21
CA ASP A 406 -0.09 17.94 32.31
C ASP A 406 -0.69 19.27 31.82
N GLY A 407 -0.26 19.77 30.66
CA GLY A 407 -0.81 20.96 30.00
C GLY A 407 -2.31 20.83 29.70
N ILE A 408 -2.76 19.69 29.17
CA ILE A 408 -4.20 19.40 28.96
C ILE A 408 -4.94 19.42 30.31
N GLY A 409 -4.36 18.84 31.36
CA GLY A 409 -4.91 18.87 32.71
C GLY A 409 -5.09 20.30 33.24
N GLN A 410 -4.14 21.19 33.00
CA GLN A 410 -4.23 22.60 33.41
C GLN A 410 -5.35 23.34 32.67
N ILE A 411 -5.50 23.13 31.36
CA ILE A 411 -6.60 23.73 30.57
C ILE A 411 -7.95 23.28 31.13
N ALA A 412 -8.11 21.99 31.42
CA ALA A 412 -9.32 21.46 32.02
C ALA A 412 -9.59 22.04 33.42
N GLY A 413 -8.55 22.24 34.22
CA GLY A 413 -8.64 22.94 35.52
C GLY A 413 -9.22 24.34 35.37
N ALA A 414 -8.70 25.12 34.41
CA ALA A 414 -9.19 26.47 34.13
C ALA A 414 -10.64 26.48 33.64
N ILE A 415 -11.01 25.58 32.72
CA ILE A 415 -12.39 25.44 32.24
C ILE A 415 -13.34 25.08 33.38
N ASN A 416 -12.96 24.17 34.26
CA ASN A 416 -13.78 23.79 35.41
C ASN A 416 -14.01 24.97 36.36
N LEU A 417 -12.97 25.75 36.67
CA LEU A 417 -13.06 26.88 37.60
C LEU A 417 -13.90 28.02 37.03
N GLU A 418 -13.65 28.42 35.79
CA GLU A 418 -14.37 29.53 35.16
C GLU A 418 -15.82 29.15 34.79
N GLY A 419 -16.03 27.91 34.37
CA GLY A 419 -17.35 27.39 34.02
C GLY A 419 -18.17 26.91 35.21
N GLY A 420 -17.64 26.97 36.44
CA GLY A 420 -18.37 26.59 37.66
C GLY A 420 -18.77 25.11 37.76
N VAL A 421 -18.26 24.22 36.91
CA VAL A 421 -18.84 22.87 36.70
C VAL A 421 -19.03 22.07 37.99
N ILE A 422 -17.97 21.93 38.80
CA ILE A 422 -18.04 21.18 40.07
C ILE A 422 -18.86 21.93 41.12
N ALA A 423 -18.78 23.27 41.14
CA ALA A 423 -19.52 24.09 42.10
C ALA A 423 -21.04 24.00 41.84
N ASP A 424 -21.45 24.11 40.58
CA ASP A 424 -22.84 24.00 40.14
C ASP A 424 -23.39 22.60 40.41
N LEU A 425 -22.60 21.55 40.14
CA LEU A 425 -22.99 20.18 40.45
C LEU A 425 -23.14 19.94 41.96
N ALA A 426 -22.26 20.52 42.78
CA ALA A 426 -22.35 20.42 44.24
C ALA A 426 -23.61 21.15 44.76
N GLY A 427 -23.93 22.32 44.20
CA GLY A 427 -25.09 23.14 44.57
C GLY A 427 -26.44 22.72 43.96
N SER A 428 -26.46 21.82 42.97
CA SER A 428 -27.69 21.46 42.25
C SER A 428 -28.70 20.68 43.09
N MET A 429 -29.95 20.57 42.62
CA MET A 429 -30.98 19.70 43.24
C MET A 429 -30.85 18.22 42.85
N THR A 430 -29.75 17.83 42.19
CA THR A 430 -29.51 16.43 41.77
C THR A 430 -29.39 15.51 43.00
N PRO A 431 -29.95 14.29 42.98
CA PRO A 431 -29.80 13.34 44.07
C PRO A 431 -28.32 13.10 44.44
N LYS A 432 -28.03 13.04 45.74
CA LYS A 432 -26.65 12.91 46.27
C LYS A 432 -25.88 11.75 45.63
N ALA A 433 -26.53 10.60 45.46
CA ALA A 433 -25.93 9.43 44.81
C ALA A 433 -25.41 9.73 43.40
N ARG A 434 -26.22 10.43 42.58
CA ARG A 434 -25.86 10.79 41.20
C ARG A 434 -24.79 11.88 41.13
N LYS A 435 -24.76 12.80 42.11
CA LYS A 435 -23.66 13.77 42.26
C LYS A 435 -22.33 13.06 42.54
N LEU A 436 -22.34 12.12 43.49
CA LEU A 436 -21.15 11.34 43.85
C LEU A 436 -20.65 10.50 42.67
N GLU A 437 -21.55 9.83 41.94
CA GLU A 437 -21.21 9.07 40.73
C GLU A 437 -20.54 9.96 39.67
N THR A 438 -21.11 11.14 39.39
CA THR A 438 -20.56 12.07 38.41
C THR A 438 -19.20 12.62 38.83
N LEU A 439 -19.04 12.98 40.10
CA LEU A 439 -17.76 13.45 40.63
C LEU A 439 -16.70 12.34 40.67
N GLN A 440 -17.09 11.09 40.94
CA GLN A 440 -16.20 9.93 40.88
C GLN A 440 -15.71 9.71 39.44
N ALA A 441 -16.60 9.79 38.45
CA ALA A 441 -16.21 9.72 37.05
C ALA A 441 -15.22 10.85 36.67
N MET A 442 -15.40 12.07 37.20
CA MET A 442 -14.45 13.18 37.00
C MET A 442 -13.10 12.92 37.67
N ALA A 443 -13.11 12.45 38.92
CA ALA A 443 -11.89 12.15 39.69
C ALA A 443 -11.07 11.01 39.07
N ASN A 444 -11.75 10.04 38.46
CA ASN A 444 -11.13 8.88 37.81
C ASN A 444 -10.61 9.15 36.39
N GLY A 445 -10.75 10.37 35.87
CA GLY A 445 -10.27 10.70 34.53
C GLY A 445 -11.26 10.41 33.39
N GLU A 446 -12.49 10.00 33.70
CA GLU A 446 -13.47 9.55 32.69
C GLU A 446 -14.13 10.74 31.99
N THR A 447 -14.54 11.75 32.78
CA THR A 447 -15.28 12.92 32.31
C THR A 447 -14.52 14.24 32.42
N ALA A 448 -13.38 14.24 33.11
CA ALA A 448 -12.38 15.32 33.10
C ALA A 448 -10.99 14.67 33.06
N PRO A 449 -9.99 15.25 32.38
CA PRO A 449 -8.66 14.67 32.37
C PRO A 449 -8.02 14.72 33.77
N PRO A 450 -7.10 13.79 34.09
CA PRO A 450 -6.27 13.88 35.29
C PRO A 450 -5.59 15.25 35.41
N GLY A 451 -5.55 15.79 36.64
CA GLY A 451 -5.02 17.13 36.90
C GLY A 451 -5.85 17.91 37.93
N PRO A 452 -5.81 19.26 37.89
CA PRO A 452 -6.56 20.12 38.81
C PRO A 452 -8.08 19.84 38.84
N ALA A 453 -8.73 19.62 37.68
CA ALA A 453 -10.17 19.35 37.64
C ALA A 453 -10.54 18.04 38.35
N ALA A 454 -9.79 16.95 38.12
CA ALA A 454 -9.98 15.68 38.80
C ALA A 454 -9.74 15.78 40.31
N ARG A 455 -8.72 16.54 40.75
CA ARG A 455 -8.46 16.81 42.17
C ARG A 455 -9.59 17.58 42.84
N HIS A 456 -10.10 18.63 42.20
CA HIS A 456 -11.26 19.37 42.72
C HIS A 456 -12.50 18.48 42.85
N ALA A 457 -12.68 17.50 41.94
CA ALA A 457 -13.79 16.56 42.04
C ALA A 457 -13.61 15.61 43.24
N ALA A 458 -12.40 15.11 43.47
CA ALA A 458 -12.06 14.30 44.64
C ALA A 458 -12.31 15.06 45.96
N ASP A 459 -11.91 16.33 46.03
CA ASP A 459 -12.16 17.18 47.20
C ASP A 459 -13.67 17.40 47.43
N ALA A 460 -14.44 17.59 46.36
CA ALA A 460 -15.89 17.73 46.43
C ALA A 460 -16.59 16.45 46.93
N ILE A 461 -16.11 15.26 46.53
CA ILE A 461 -16.58 13.97 47.05
C ILE A 461 -16.39 13.91 48.56
N GLN A 462 -15.19 14.27 49.06
CA GLN A 462 -14.91 14.26 50.50
C GLN A 462 -15.86 15.19 51.27
N ARG A 463 -16.11 16.41 50.77
CA ARG A 463 -17.04 17.37 51.39
C ARG A 463 -18.49 16.88 51.40
N LEU A 464 -18.95 16.20 50.35
CA LEU A 464 -20.28 15.61 50.28
C LEU A 464 -20.40 14.35 51.16
N GLY A 465 -19.30 13.63 51.41
CA GLY A 465 -19.25 12.50 52.34
C GLY A 465 -19.41 12.95 53.79
N VAL A 466 -18.61 13.93 54.22
CA VAL A 466 -18.60 14.47 55.61
C VAL A 466 -19.93 15.09 56.02
N THR A 467 -20.65 15.73 55.09
CA THR A 467 -21.97 16.34 55.37
C THR A 467 -23.11 15.32 55.57
N GLY A 468 -22.89 14.03 55.27
CA GLY A 468 -23.88 12.96 55.53
C GLY A 468 -23.89 12.44 56.96
N ASP A 469 -22.71 12.33 57.59
CA ASP A 469 -22.59 11.83 58.96
C ASP A 469 -23.08 12.85 59.99
N GLN A 470 -23.05 14.15 59.68
CA GLN A 470 -23.57 15.20 60.56
C GLN A 470 -25.10 15.39 60.49
N ALA A 471 -25.80 14.75 59.54
CA ALA A 471 -27.25 14.76 59.47
C ALA A 471 -27.91 13.50 60.07
N ALA A 472 -27.09 12.55 60.53
CA ALA A 472 -27.52 11.29 61.15
C ALA A 472 -27.08 11.16 62.62
N SER A 473 -26.58 12.24 63.24
CA SER A 473 -26.32 12.33 64.68
C SER A 473 -27.29 13.27 65.37
#